data_AF-A0A3D2MAK7-F1
#
_entry.id   AF-A0A3D2MAK7-F1
#
_cell.length_a   1.000
_cell.length_b   1.000
_cell.length_c   1.000
_cell.angle_alpha   90.00
_cell.angle_beta   90.00
_cell.angle_gamma   90.00
#
_symmetry.space_group_name_H-M   'P 1'
#
loop_
_entity.id
_entity.type
_entity.pdbx_description
1 polymer ?
#
loop_
_entity_poly.entity_id
_entity_poly.type
_entity_poly.pdbx_seq_one_letter_code
_entity_poly.pdbx_strand_id
1 'polypeptide(L)'
;LHSQRSWELHELIGNPFQGALWSGPPFKSEQWRTLTDDRNPDSPEWRPQFRDGRFVRFMNQQGTPEPANAPWGPMRLLYLQYASDPITFFDYRYAWRRPDWLSGPRGPDVSPQLRWFPLVTMLQLAVDMAVTTPTPPGYGHVYAPADYVDAWLLVTAPAGWSADTLAGLKAHLTREMAVAAEQDSNEAAYGNRGG
;
A
#
# COMPACT_ATOMS: atom_id res chain seq x y z
N LEU A 1 0.86 -6.89 -10.62
CA LEU A 1 0.47 -6.68 -12.04
C LEU A 1 -0.30 -7.86 -12.63
N HIS A 2 0.15 -9.12 -12.47
CA HIS A 2 -0.51 -10.27 -13.10
C HIS A 2 -1.85 -10.70 -12.47
N SER A 3 -2.03 -10.61 -11.14
CA SER A 3 -3.28 -11.04 -10.47
C SER A 3 -4.46 -10.07 -10.62
N GLN A 4 -4.21 -8.80 -10.95
CA GLN A 4 -5.28 -7.82 -11.19
C GLN A 4 -5.86 -7.94 -12.59
N ARG A 5 -5.03 -8.35 -13.57
CA ARG A 5 -5.44 -8.56 -14.96
C ARG A 5 -6.06 -9.94 -15.20
N SER A 6 -6.00 -10.86 -14.24
CA SER A 6 -6.49 -12.23 -14.43
C SER A 6 -8.00 -12.38 -14.26
N TRP A 7 -8.77 -11.33 -14.02
CA TRP A 7 -10.21 -11.44 -13.83
C TRP A 7 -10.96 -10.85 -15.01
N GLU A 8 -11.45 -11.75 -15.86
CA GLU A 8 -12.41 -11.41 -16.90
C GLU A 8 -13.82 -11.41 -16.28
N LEU A 9 -14.67 -10.46 -16.72
CA LEU A 9 -16.02 -10.24 -16.17
C LEU A 9 -16.90 -11.50 -16.17
N HIS A 10 -16.61 -12.47 -17.05
CA HIS A 10 -17.35 -13.73 -17.17
C HIS A 10 -17.06 -14.74 -16.05
N GLU A 11 -15.87 -14.70 -15.43
CA GLU A 11 -15.54 -15.59 -14.29
C GLU A 11 -16.22 -15.13 -13.00
N LEU A 12 -16.38 -13.81 -12.83
CA LEU A 12 -17.10 -13.19 -11.70
C LEU A 12 -18.60 -13.55 -11.65
N ILE A 13 -19.20 -13.87 -12.80
CA ILE A 13 -20.62 -14.24 -12.89
C ILE A 13 -20.83 -15.70 -12.45
N GLY A 14 -19.82 -16.56 -12.61
CA GLY A 14 -19.92 -17.99 -12.30
C GLY A 14 -19.50 -18.36 -10.87
N ASN A 15 -18.43 -17.76 -10.35
CA ASN A 15 -17.93 -18.01 -9.00
C ASN A 15 -17.18 -16.77 -8.46
N PRO A 16 -17.90 -15.78 -7.92
CA PRO A 16 -17.26 -14.56 -7.42
C PRO A 16 -16.41 -14.86 -6.19
N PHE A 17 -15.17 -14.37 -6.18
CA PHE A 17 -14.35 -14.36 -4.98
C PHE A 17 -14.97 -13.42 -3.92
N GLN A 18 -14.84 -13.78 -2.65
CA GLN A 18 -15.45 -13.04 -1.54
C GLN A 18 -14.62 -11.82 -1.13
N GLY A 19 -13.35 -11.75 -1.52
CA GLY A 19 -12.52 -10.56 -1.37
C GLY A 19 -11.11 -10.72 -1.93
N ALA A 20 -10.39 -9.61 -2.01
CA ALA A 20 -8.99 -9.57 -2.40
C ALA A 20 -8.25 -8.43 -1.70
N LEU A 21 -6.97 -8.66 -1.44
CA LEU A 21 -6.03 -7.70 -0.89
C LEU A 21 -4.86 -7.51 -1.85
N TRP A 22 -4.54 -6.26 -2.16
CA TRP A 22 -3.30 -5.89 -2.84
C TRP A 22 -2.51 -4.93 -1.98
N SER A 23 -1.23 -5.23 -1.79
CA SER A 23 -0.29 -4.34 -1.12
C SER A 23 0.67 -3.73 -2.13
N GLY A 24 0.93 -2.43 -2.02
CA GLY A 24 1.83 -1.69 -2.91
C GLY A 24 1.49 -1.87 -4.40
N PRO A 25 0.26 -1.57 -4.85
CA PRO A 25 -0.08 -1.66 -6.25
C PRO A 25 0.88 -0.75 -7.05
N PRO A 26 1.70 -1.30 -7.97
CA PRO A 26 2.64 -0.46 -8.69
C PRO A 26 1.87 0.54 -9.53
N PHE A 27 2.43 1.73 -9.73
CA PHE A 27 1.79 2.80 -10.51
C PHE A 27 1.25 2.32 -11.87
N LYS A 28 1.84 1.28 -12.49
CA LYS A 28 1.37 0.70 -13.76
C LYS A 28 0.03 -0.06 -13.67
N SER A 29 -0.55 -0.22 -12.49
CA SER A 29 -1.86 -0.86 -12.32
C SER A 29 -2.96 0.05 -12.84
N GLU A 30 -3.55 -0.32 -13.98
CA GLU A 30 -4.66 0.42 -14.61
C GLU A 30 -5.90 0.48 -13.74
N GLN A 31 -6.25 -0.62 -13.06
CA GLN A 31 -7.41 -0.68 -12.16
C GLN A 31 -7.22 0.23 -10.94
N TRP A 32 -6.07 0.16 -10.28
CA TRP A 32 -5.76 1.02 -9.14
C TRP A 32 -5.76 2.50 -9.54
N ARG A 33 -5.19 2.83 -10.70
CA ARG A 33 -5.21 4.20 -11.25
C ARG A 33 -6.64 4.68 -11.50
N THR A 34 -7.46 3.87 -12.16
CA THR A 34 -8.86 4.23 -12.45
C THR A 34 -9.63 4.50 -11.16
N LEU A 35 -9.50 3.64 -10.15
CA LEU A 35 -10.16 3.81 -8.86
C LEU A 35 -9.65 5.03 -8.08
N THR A 36 -8.35 5.33 -8.18
CA THR A 36 -7.72 6.48 -7.52
C THR A 36 -8.06 7.79 -8.25
N ASP A 37 -8.17 7.78 -9.57
CA ASP A 37 -8.58 8.94 -10.38
C ASP A 37 -10.08 9.24 -10.21
N ASP A 38 -10.92 8.21 -10.09
CA ASP A 38 -12.37 8.31 -9.84
C ASP A 38 -12.73 8.43 -8.34
N ARG A 39 -11.75 8.74 -7.48
CA ARG A 39 -11.97 8.93 -6.04
C ARG A 39 -12.90 10.10 -5.73
N ASN A 40 -13.45 10.12 -4.52
CA ASN A 40 -14.22 11.26 -4.02
C ASN A 40 -13.36 12.55 -4.03
N PRO A 41 -13.89 13.70 -4.47
CA PRO A 41 -13.09 14.93 -4.68
C PRO A 41 -12.30 15.40 -3.47
N ASP A 42 -12.81 15.19 -2.26
CA ASP A 42 -12.19 15.63 -1.01
C ASP A 42 -11.20 14.61 -0.42
N SER A 43 -11.02 13.46 -1.09
CA SER A 43 -10.10 12.43 -0.63
C SER A 43 -8.73 12.57 -1.29
N PRO A 44 -7.63 12.48 -0.52
CA PRO A 44 -6.29 12.56 -1.08
C PRO A 44 -5.95 11.30 -1.87
N GLU A 45 -5.09 11.44 -2.88
CA GLU A 45 -4.61 10.32 -3.72
C GLU A 45 -3.97 9.19 -2.90
N TRP A 46 -3.30 9.54 -1.80
CA TRP A 46 -2.63 8.56 -0.94
C TRP A 46 -3.56 7.82 0.02
N ARG A 47 -4.76 8.35 0.28
CA ARG A 47 -5.83 7.70 1.06
C ARG A 47 -7.18 8.00 0.41
N PRO A 48 -7.42 7.43 -0.78
CA PRO A 48 -8.61 7.75 -1.55
C PRO A 48 -9.84 7.09 -0.93
N GLN A 49 -10.99 7.75 -1.06
CA GLN A 49 -12.29 7.17 -0.73
C GLN A 49 -13.03 6.99 -2.04
N PHE A 50 -13.41 5.75 -2.36
CA PHE A 50 -14.17 5.46 -3.56
C PHE A 50 -15.66 5.31 -3.20
N ARG A 51 -16.47 6.30 -3.57
CA ARG A 51 -17.91 6.35 -3.26
C ARG A 51 -18.16 6.19 -1.76
N ASP A 52 -18.86 5.14 -1.36
CA ASP A 52 -19.22 4.81 0.01
C ASP A 52 -18.35 3.70 0.63
N GLY A 53 -17.27 3.30 -0.05
CA GLY A 53 -16.35 2.27 0.44
C GLY A 53 -16.98 0.88 0.54
N ARG A 54 -18.12 0.63 -0.13
CA ARG A 54 -18.83 -0.67 -0.06
C ARG A 54 -18.25 -1.74 -0.98
N PHE A 55 -17.41 -1.36 -1.93
CA PHE A 55 -16.77 -2.29 -2.87
C PHE A 55 -15.25 -2.31 -2.68
N VAL A 56 -14.62 -1.15 -2.82
CA VAL A 56 -13.17 -0.97 -2.64
C VAL A 56 -12.92 -0.06 -1.43
N ARG A 57 -11.93 -0.43 -0.60
CA ARG A 57 -11.36 0.43 0.43
C ARG A 57 -9.85 0.53 0.27
N PHE A 58 -9.30 1.61 0.81
CA PHE A 58 -7.85 1.87 0.81
C PHE A 58 -7.37 2.03 2.25
N MET A 59 -6.29 1.34 2.59
CA MET A 59 -5.71 1.29 3.93
C MET A 59 -4.26 1.74 3.89
N ASN A 60 -3.83 2.42 4.95
CA ASN A 60 -2.43 2.72 5.24
C ASN A 60 -2.11 2.32 6.71
N GLN A 61 -1.00 2.83 7.27
CA GLN A 61 -0.59 2.60 8.66
C GLN A 61 -1.64 3.06 9.70
N GLN A 62 -2.61 3.89 9.30
CA GLN A 62 -3.67 4.43 10.15
C GLN A 62 -5.02 3.74 9.91
N GLY A 63 -5.05 2.66 9.11
CA GLY A 63 -6.28 1.96 8.75
C GLY A 63 -7.01 2.58 7.56
N THR A 64 -8.28 2.22 7.40
CA THR A 64 -9.15 2.74 6.34
C THR A 64 -9.72 4.13 6.69
N PRO A 65 -10.09 4.97 5.71
CA PRO A 65 -10.84 6.20 5.97
C PRO A 65 -12.28 5.95 6.45
N GLU A 66 -12.87 4.83 6.07
CA GLU A 66 -14.23 4.47 6.49
C GLU A 66 -14.30 4.12 8.00
N PRO A 67 -15.40 4.48 8.69
CA PRO A 67 -15.65 4.04 10.06
C PRO A 67 -15.58 2.50 10.20
N ALA A 68 -15.16 2.03 11.38
CA ALA A 68 -15.04 0.59 11.65
C ALA A 68 -16.35 -0.19 11.46
N ASN A 69 -17.50 0.46 11.67
CA ASN A 69 -18.83 -0.12 11.50
C ASN A 69 -19.47 0.19 10.13
N ALA A 70 -18.74 0.81 9.21
CA ALA A 70 -19.26 1.11 7.89
C ALA A 70 -19.58 -0.20 7.13
N PRO A 71 -20.76 -0.31 6.51
CA PRO A 71 -21.14 -1.53 5.80
C PRO A 71 -20.17 -1.80 4.65
N TRP A 72 -19.74 -3.06 4.52
CA TRP A 72 -18.95 -3.52 3.39
C TRP A 72 -19.76 -4.56 2.62
N GLY A 73 -19.82 -4.44 1.29
CA GLY A 73 -20.50 -5.38 0.43
C GLY A 73 -19.94 -6.81 0.52
N PRO A 74 -20.61 -7.78 -0.14
CA PRO A 74 -20.24 -9.19 -0.11
C PRO A 74 -18.90 -9.49 -0.80
N MET A 75 -18.44 -8.59 -1.68
CA MET A 75 -17.14 -8.64 -2.34
C MET A 75 -16.27 -7.51 -1.80
N ARG A 76 -15.19 -7.87 -1.10
CA ARG A 76 -14.34 -6.92 -0.36
C ARG A 76 -12.98 -6.75 -1.02
N LEU A 77 -12.76 -5.61 -1.66
CA LEU A 77 -11.47 -5.25 -2.26
C LEU A 77 -10.72 -4.27 -1.36
N LEU A 78 -9.50 -4.60 -0.97
CA LEU A 78 -8.66 -3.74 -0.14
C LEU A 78 -7.31 -3.47 -0.83
N TYR A 79 -6.95 -2.19 -0.90
CA TYR A 79 -5.59 -1.77 -1.28
C TYR A 79 -4.85 -1.30 -0.02
N LEU A 80 -3.74 -1.95 0.31
CA LEU A 80 -2.80 -1.48 1.32
C LEU A 80 -1.71 -0.65 0.62
N GLN A 81 -1.64 0.63 0.93
CA GLN A 81 -0.71 1.57 0.32
C GLN A 81 -0.22 2.60 1.35
N TYR A 82 1.09 2.87 1.35
CA TYR A 82 1.68 3.92 2.19
C TYR A 82 1.91 5.17 1.36
N ALA A 83 1.60 6.36 1.90
CA ALA A 83 1.74 7.59 1.12
C ALA A 83 3.21 7.90 0.75
N SER A 84 4.16 7.35 1.50
CA SER A 84 5.59 7.42 1.22
C SER A 84 6.09 6.37 0.21
N ASP A 85 5.26 5.45 -0.29
CA ASP A 85 5.68 4.42 -1.23
C ASP A 85 5.94 5.01 -2.63
N PRO A 86 7.22 5.17 -3.05
CA PRO A 86 7.53 5.76 -4.34
C PRO A 86 7.11 4.85 -5.49
N ILE A 87 7.03 3.52 -5.29
CA ILE A 87 6.67 2.56 -6.35
C ILE A 87 5.16 2.65 -6.67
N THR A 88 4.35 2.89 -5.64
CA THR A 88 2.90 3.06 -5.81
C THR A 88 2.58 4.40 -6.45
N PHE A 89 3.17 5.50 -5.99
CA PHE A 89 2.80 6.85 -6.42
C PHE A 89 3.62 7.45 -7.57
N PHE A 90 4.67 6.79 -8.06
CA PHE A 90 5.48 7.33 -9.15
C PHE A 90 4.67 7.52 -10.45
N ASP A 91 4.83 8.68 -11.09
CA ASP A 91 4.28 8.93 -12.42
C ASP A 91 5.27 9.74 -13.26
N TYR A 92 5.56 9.26 -14.47
CA TYR A 92 6.41 9.98 -15.44
C TYR A 92 5.89 11.38 -15.76
N ARG A 93 4.57 11.59 -15.66
CA ARG A 93 3.92 12.89 -15.88
C ARG A 93 4.30 13.94 -14.84
N TYR A 94 4.89 13.54 -13.70
CA TYR A 94 5.36 14.48 -12.68
C TYR A 94 6.49 15.40 -13.13
N ALA A 95 7.11 15.10 -14.27
CA ALA A 95 8.00 16.02 -14.95
C ALA A 95 7.31 17.32 -15.39
N TRP A 96 5.98 17.30 -15.65
CA TRP A 96 5.21 18.44 -16.16
C TRP A 96 3.96 18.79 -15.34
N ARG A 97 3.48 17.88 -14.48
CA ARG A 97 2.33 18.10 -13.61
C ARG A 97 2.73 17.91 -12.14
N ARG A 98 2.27 18.80 -11.26
CA ARG A 98 2.45 18.61 -9.82
C ARG A 98 1.65 17.39 -9.33
N PRO A 99 2.25 16.47 -8.54
CA PRO A 99 1.52 15.34 -7.96
C PRO A 99 0.40 15.79 -7.02
N ASP A 100 -0.74 15.10 -7.05
CA ASP A 100 -1.88 15.45 -6.19
C ASP A 100 -1.55 15.17 -4.71
N TRP A 101 -0.81 14.09 -4.42
CA TRP A 101 -0.31 13.78 -3.08
C TRP A 101 0.65 14.84 -2.48
N LEU A 102 1.22 15.75 -3.29
CA LEU A 102 2.01 16.90 -2.82
C LEU A 102 1.19 18.20 -2.66
N SER A 103 -0.05 18.23 -3.14
CA SER A 103 -0.90 19.42 -3.19
C SER A 103 -1.71 19.63 -1.90
N GLY A 104 -1.90 18.58 -1.10
CA GLY A 104 -2.49 18.63 0.24
C GLY A 104 -3.91 18.01 0.29
N PRO A 105 -4.30 17.38 1.41
CA PRO A 105 -3.48 17.06 2.60
C PRO A 105 -2.38 16.06 2.26
N ARG A 106 -1.19 16.20 2.86
CA ARG A 106 -0.05 15.29 2.65
C ARG A 106 -0.18 14.06 3.53
N GLY A 107 0.39 12.94 3.08
CA GLY A 107 0.48 11.73 3.87
C GLY A 107 1.24 11.95 5.18
N PRO A 108 0.93 11.18 6.23
CA PRO A 108 1.56 11.31 7.55
C PRO A 108 3.08 11.07 7.52
N ASP A 109 3.52 10.30 6.54
CA ASP A 109 4.88 9.87 6.24
C ASP A 109 5.55 10.70 5.12
N VAL A 110 4.89 11.76 4.63
CA VAL A 110 5.46 12.67 3.63
C VAL A 110 5.90 13.98 4.29
N SER A 111 7.18 14.30 4.18
CA SER A 111 7.76 15.54 4.72
C SER A 111 7.01 16.79 4.22
N PRO A 112 6.59 17.73 5.11
CA PRO A 112 6.03 19.02 4.73
C PRO A 112 7.02 19.91 3.96
N GLN A 113 8.33 19.68 4.12
CA GLN A 113 9.38 20.42 3.42
C GLN A 113 9.57 19.97 1.97
N LEU A 114 9.04 18.81 1.57
CA LEU A 114 9.14 18.31 0.22
C LEU A 114 8.43 19.26 -0.75
N ARG A 115 9.17 19.87 -1.69
CA ARG A 115 8.64 20.79 -2.69
C ARG A 115 8.74 20.14 -4.06
N TRP A 116 7.70 20.35 -4.86
CA TRP A 116 7.71 19.92 -6.25
C TRP A 116 8.57 20.87 -7.08
N PHE A 117 9.62 20.33 -7.67
CA PHE A 117 10.43 20.97 -8.70
C PHE A 117 10.28 20.12 -9.97
N PRO A 118 9.73 20.67 -11.07
CA PRO A 118 9.56 19.94 -12.33
C PRO A 118 10.88 19.28 -12.76
N LEU A 119 10.80 18.08 -13.34
CA LEU A 119 11.92 17.19 -13.69
C LEU A 119 12.78 16.71 -12.51
N VAL A 120 13.19 17.58 -11.59
CA VAL A 120 14.00 17.25 -10.41
C VAL A 120 13.28 16.29 -9.49
N THR A 121 12.02 16.56 -9.14
CA THR A 121 11.23 15.66 -8.29
C THR A 121 10.96 14.32 -8.98
N MET A 122 10.75 14.31 -10.30
CA MET A 122 10.57 13.06 -11.05
C MET A 122 11.85 12.22 -11.06
N LEU A 123 13.00 12.85 -11.33
CA LEU A 123 14.30 12.19 -11.30
C LEU A 123 14.67 11.72 -9.88
N GLN A 124 14.39 12.53 -8.86
CA GLN A 124 14.61 12.16 -7.46
C GLN A 124 13.78 10.92 -7.09
N LEU A 125 12.48 10.89 -7.41
CA LEU A 125 11.65 9.70 -7.16
C LEU A 125 12.13 8.48 -7.95
N ALA A 126 12.63 8.68 -9.19
CA ALA A 126 13.19 7.59 -9.99
C ALA A 126 14.49 7.03 -9.41
N VAL A 127 15.36 7.90 -8.88
CA VAL A 127 16.59 7.52 -8.17
C VAL A 127 16.24 6.84 -6.85
N ASP A 128 15.30 7.37 -6.06
CA ASP A 128 14.83 6.77 -4.81
C ASP A 128 14.22 5.37 -5.04
N MET A 129 13.59 5.14 -6.20
CA MET A 129 13.13 3.80 -6.61
C MET A 129 14.29 2.87 -7.02
N ALA A 130 15.35 3.41 -7.61
CA ALA A 130 16.51 2.63 -8.07
C ALA A 130 17.50 2.32 -6.93
N VAL A 131 17.56 3.18 -5.92
CA VAL A 131 18.41 3.02 -4.74
C VAL A 131 17.58 2.39 -3.63
N THR A 132 17.68 1.07 -3.48
CA THR A 132 17.07 0.31 -2.38
C THR A 132 17.70 0.74 -1.06
N THR A 133 17.20 1.84 -0.49
CA THR A 133 17.62 2.28 0.84
C THR A 133 16.75 1.51 1.83
N PRO A 134 17.31 0.81 2.83
CA PRO A 134 16.51 0.09 3.82
C PRO A 134 15.71 1.10 4.63
N THR A 135 14.42 1.25 4.30
CA THR A 135 13.47 2.02 5.10
C THR A 135 12.96 1.16 6.26
N PRO A 136 12.74 1.74 7.45
CA PRO A 136 12.10 1.01 8.55
C PRO A 136 10.76 0.42 8.10
N PRO A 137 10.38 -0.77 8.60
CA PRO A 137 9.06 -1.34 8.32
C PRO A 137 7.93 -0.37 8.69
N GLY A 138 6.92 -0.27 7.84
CA GLY A 138 5.82 0.70 7.98
C GLY A 138 6.02 1.98 7.16
N TYR A 139 7.08 2.08 6.36
CA TYR A 139 7.37 3.24 5.51
C TYR A 139 7.83 2.80 4.12
N GLY A 140 7.62 3.68 3.13
CA GLY A 140 8.01 3.43 1.75
C GLY A 140 7.33 2.18 1.19
N HIS A 141 8.11 1.34 0.53
CA HIS A 141 7.64 0.05 -0.02
C HIS A 141 7.71 -1.10 1.00
N VAL A 142 8.15 -0.85 2.23
CA VAL A 142 8.34 -1.88 3.27
C VAL A 142 7.10 -1.92 4.15
N TYR A 143 6.11 -2.69 3.73
CA TYR A 143 4.85 -2.88 4.44
C TYR A 143 5.03 -3.67 5.74
N ALA A 144 4.55 -3.13 6.85
CA ALA A 144 4.66 -3.75 8.16
C ALA A 144 3.80 -5.03 8.24
N PRO A 145 4.30 -6.13 8.84
CA PRO A 145 3.51 -7.35 9.03
C PRO A 145 2.22 -7.10 9.82
N ALA A 146 2.24 -6.16 10.76
CA ALA A 146 1.08 -5.75 11.52
C ALA A 146 -0.06 -5.22 10.62
N ASP A 147 0.28 -4.40 9.63
CA ASP A 147 -0.68 -3.80 8.71
C ASP A 147 -1.25 -4.83 7.73
N TYR A 148 -0.44 -5.83 7.35
CA TYR A 148 -0.94 -7.00 6.61
C TYR A 148 -1.97 -7.81 7.39
N VAL A 149 -1.73 -8.05 8.68
CA VAL A 149 -2.68 -8.74 9.56
C VAL A 149 -3.99 -7.96 9.63
N ASP A 150 -3.92 -6.64 9.82
CA ASP A 150 -5.11 -5.78 9.86
C ASP A 150 -5.85 -5.75 8.53
N ALA A 151 -5.13 -5.69 7.41
CA ALA A 151 -5.72 -5.74 6.08
C ALA A 151 -6.45 -7.08 5.83
N TRP A 152 -5.86 -8.19 6.23
CA TRP A 152 -6.51 -9.50 6.10
C TRP A 152 -7.70 -9.66 7.03
N LEU A 153 -7.65 -9.11 8.25
CA LEU A 153 -8.79 -9.09 9.16
C LEU A 153 -9.98 -8.32 8.56
N LEU A 154 -9.70 -7.19 7.93
CA LEU A 154 -10.70 -6.36 7.24
C LEU A 154 -11.37 -7.12 6.08
N VAL A 155 -10.59 -7.80 5.25
CA VAL A 155 -11.12 -8.55 4.10
C VAL A 155 -11.86 -9.81 4.56
N THR A 156 -11.29 -10.60 5.47
CA THR A 156 -11.85 -11.93 5.83
C THR A 156 -12.88 -11.89 6.95
N ALA A 157 -12.90 -10.85 7.79
CA ALA A 157 -13.73 -10.72 9.00
C ALA A 157 -13.92 -12.06 9.77
N PRO A 158 -12.83 -12.69 10.21
CA PRO A 158 -12.90 -14.02 10.81
C PRO A 158 -13.56 -13.94 12.20
N ALA A 159 -14.46 -14.87 12.50
CA ALA A 159 -15.05 -14.99 13.82
C ALA A 159 -14.07 -15.61 14.82
N GLY A 160 -14.10 -15.16 16.09
CA GLY A 160 -13.41 -15.82 17.20
C GLY A 160 -11.94 -15.41 17.44
N TRP A 161 -11.43 -14.39 16.74
CA TRP A 161 -10.11 -13.83 17.04
C TRP A 161 -10.20 -12.76 18.12
N SER A 162 -9.51 -12.96 19.25
CA SER A 162 -9.41 -11.96 20.31
C SER A 162 -8.31 -10.93 20.00
N ALA A 163 -8.42 -9.75 20.61
CA ALA A 163 -7.40 -8.71 20.48
C ALA A 163 -6.01 -9.20 20.95
N ASP A 164 -5.95 -10.04 21.99
CA ASP A 164 -4.70 -10.58 22.53
C ASP A 164 -4.03 -11.55 21.56
N THR A 165 -4.80 -12.44 20.93
CA THR A 165 -4.27 -13.37 19.92
C THR A 165 -3.72 -12.61 18.71
N LEU A 166 -4.42 -11.55 18.30
CA LEU A 166 -3.96 -10.70 17.20
C LEU A 166 -2.69 -9.93 17.55
N ALA A 167 -2.61 -9.37 18.77
CA ALA A 167 -1.40 -8.70 19.24
C ALA A 167 -0.20 -9.68 19.27
N GLY A 168 -0.43 -10.91 19.74
CA GLY A 168 0.57 -11.98 19.74
C GLY A 168 1.05 -12.35 18.33
N LEU A 169 0.12 -12.50 17.38
CA LEU A 169 0.45 -12.80 15.98
C LEU A 169 1.26 -11.68 15.35
N LYS A 170 0.83 -10.42 15.51
CA LYS A 170 1.57 -9.25 15.00
C LYS A 170 2.99 -9.21 15.56
N ALA A 171 3.14 -9.37 16.88
CA ALA A 171 4.45 -9.37 17.53
C ALA A 171 5.34 -10.53 17.03
N HIS A 172 4.78 -11.72 16.81
CA HIS A 172 5.51 -12.84 16.26
C HIS A 172 6.03 -12.56 14.85
N LEU A 173 5.17 -12.10 13.94
CA LEU A 173 5.55 -11.80 12.56
C LEU A 173 6.56 -10.64 12.47
N THR A 174 6.41 -9.63 13.31
CA THR A 174 7.40 -8.54 13.41
C THR A 174 8.77 -9.05 13.82
N ARG A 175 8.83 -9.99 14.78
CA ARG A 175 10.11 -10.61 15.18
C ARG A 175 10.73 -11.45 14.06
N GLU A 176 9.93 -12.28 13.39
CA GLU A 176 10.42 -13.12 12.28
C GLU A 176 11.01 -12.26 11.15
N MET A 177 10.33 -11.17 10.80
CA MET A 177 10.84 -10.23 9.79
C MET A 177 12.15 -9.55 10.21
N ALA A 178 12.29 -9.21 11.50
CA ALA A 178 13.54 -8.65 12.02
C ALA A 178 14.70 -9.65 11.94
N VAL A 179 14.45 -10.92 12.30
CA VAL A 179 15.43 -12.01 12.19
C VAL A 179 15.84 -12.24 10.74
N ALA A 180 14.88 -12.27 9.81
CA ALA A 180 15.17 -12.43 8.38
C ALA A 180 16.02 -11.26 7.83
N ALA A 181 15.71 -10.02 8.21
CA ALA A 181 16.49 -8.85 7.81
C ALA A 181 17.93 -8.88 8.36
N GLU A 182 18.12 -9.36 9.59
CA GLU A 182 19.46 -9.57 10.16
C GLU A 182 20.24 -10.65 9.41
N GLN A 183 19.59 -11.75 9.01
CA GLN A 183 20.21 -12.81 8.20
C GLN A 183 20.66 -12.31 6.83
N ASP A 184 19.79 -11.62 6.10
CA ASP A 184 20.11 -11.02 4.80
C ASP A 184 21.26 -10.01 4.89
N SER A 185 21.27 -9.18 5.94
CA SER A 185 22.34 -8.21 6.17
C SER A 185 23.70 -8.88 6.44
N ASN A 186 23.69 -9.99 7.19
CA ASN A 186 24.88 -10.78 7.44
C ASN A 186 25.36 -11.45 6.15
N GLU A 187 24.47 -12.08 5.38
CA GLU A 187 24.82 -12.71 4.11
C GLU A 187 25.42 -11.70 3.12
N ALA A 188 24.83 -10.50 3.00
CA ALA A 188 25.38 -9.41 2.20
C ALA A 188 26.75 -8.92 2.70
N ALA A 189 26.95 -8.86 4.02
CA ALA A 189 28.23 -8.48 4.61
C ALA A 189 29.33 -9.54 4.42
N TYR A 190 28.97 -10.83 4.41
CA TYR A 190 29.90 -11.94 4.16
C TYR A 190 30.16 -12.17 2.66
N GLY A 191 29.20 -11.89 1.78
CA GLY A 191 29.37 -11.99 0.32
C GLY A 191 30.30 -10.94 -0.27
N ASN A 192 30.38 -9.75 0.32
CA ASN A 192 31.24 -8.64 -0.13
C ASN A 192 32.72 -8.74 0.30
N ARG A 193 33.19 -9.90 0.80
CA ARG A 193 34.59 -10.14 1.18
C ARG A 193 35.38 -11.06 0.24
N GLY A 194 34.80 -11.50 -0.88
CA GLY A 194 35.48 -12.35 -1.85
C GLY A 194 35.49 -11.76 -3.27
N GLY A 195 36.65 -11.28 -3.71
CA GLY A 195 36.91 -10.82 -5.08
C GLY A 195 37.98 -9.75 -5.15
#